data_AF-A0A2G6R8H9-F1
#
_entry.id   AF-A0A2G6R8H9-F1
#
_cell.length_a   1.000
_cell.length_b   1.000
_cell.length_c   1.000
_cell.angle_alpha   90.00
_cell.angle_beta   90.00
_cell.angle_gamma   90.00
#
_symmetry.space_group_name_H-M   'P 1'
#
loop_
_entity.id
_entity.type
_entity.pdbx_description
1 polymer ?
#
loop_
_entity_poly.entity_id
_entity_poly.type
_entity_poly.pdbx_seq_one_letter_code
_entity_poly.pdbx_strand_id
1 'polypeptide(L)'
;MGNRDKPSKKKMSRIIIHYIDNRNMAKTITLKPLTKEALADLFLSMAMKEDDSQGAEKAFAEFYNRYKNYLYTVVLNACKAWTMYGDDLVQSVHQNTFLIVYEKAESFLQIEEVPFEQQEKRMKSWLARIAQREMYKLLRELKEEKENMDYHDDITLFESSDEEHKVQKSEDFLLVERALNSLGEKSRNILVTYLMFEDGNKKLPSEEIQRLAEIWDVLPDSLRQIKKRALEKVKKYIETYKNKK
;
A
#
# COMPACT_ATOMS: atom_id res chain seq x y z
N MET A 1 33.49 -40.97 34.74
CA MET A 1 32.81 -39.79 35.32
C MET A 1 32.20 -38.98 34.19
N GLY A 2 30.90 -38.68 34.27
CA GLY A 2 30.33 -37.44 33.74
C GLY A 2 30.08 -37.34 32.23
N ASN A 3 28.93 -37.87 31.81
CA ASN A 3 28.19 -37.48 30.62
C ASN A 3 27.97 -35.95 30.54
N ARG A 4 28.23 -35.31 29.38
CA ARG A 4 27.21 -34.55 28.63
C ARG A 4 27.77 -33.80 27.42
N ASP A 5 27.27 -34.24 26.27
CA ASP A 5 27.15 -33.51 25.02
C ASP A 5 26.59 -32.09 25.19
N LYS A 6 27.15 -31.16 24.40
CA LYS A 6 26.42 -30.01 23.87
C LYS A 6 26.74 -29.90 22.37
N PRO A 7 25.81 -30.28 21.47
CA PRO A 7 25.96 -29.94 20.08
C PRO A 7 25.53 -28.49 19.80
N SER A 8 26.33 -27.90 18.93
CA SER A 8 26.28 -26.58 18.32
C SER A 8 24.91 -26.15 17.83
N LYS A 9 24.62 -24.87 18.04
CA LYS A 9 23.49 -24.12 17.50
C LYS A 9 23.44 -24.18 15.96
N LYS A 10 22.20 -24.20 15.46
CA LYS A 10 21.72 -23.66 14.17
C LYS A 10 22.43 -24.14 12.89
N LYS A 11 21.96 -25.29 12.40
CA LYS A 11 21.78 -25.54 10.96
C LYS A 11 20.39 -26.15 10.78
N MET A 12 19.41 -25.36 10.37
CA MET A 12 18.22 -25.82 9.63
C MET A 12 17.63 -24.63 8.87
N SER A 13 18.40 -24.17 7.89
CA SER A 13 17.84 -23.46 6.75
C SER A 13 17.68 -24.48 5.63
N ARG A 14 16.47 -24.51 5.06
CA ARG A 14 15.98 -25.30 3.91
C ARG A 14 15.16 -26.54 4.29
N ILE A 15 14.11 -26.74 3.49
CA ILE A 15 13.06 -27.77 3.54
C ILE A 15 12.01 -27.37 4.59
N ILE A 16 10.80 -26.91 4.24
CA ILE A 16 9.75 -27.65 3.54
C ILE A 16 8.89 -26.65 2.74
N ILE A 17 8.98 -26.70 1.41
CA ILE A 17 7.87 -26.36 0.52
C ILE A 17 7.65 -27.62 -0.29
N HIS A 18 6.60 -28.38 0.01
CA HIS A 18 5.85 -29.17 -0.98
C HIS A 18 4.58 -29.78 -0.41
N TYR A 19 3.51 -29.61 -1.21
CA TYR A 19 2.35 -30.48 -1.39
C TYR A 19 1.31 -30.62 -0.27
N ILE A 20 0.11 -30.06 -0.50
CA ILE A 20 -1.13 -30.85 -0.43
C ILE A 20 -2.00 -30.53 -1.64
N ASP A 21 -2.37 -31.61 -2.32
CA ASP A 21 -3.05 -31.74 -3.60
C ASP A 21 -4.57 -31.64 -3.47
N ASN A 22 -5.22 -31.35 -4.60
CA ASN A 22 -6.67 -31.22 -4.77
C ASN A 22 -7.43 -32.52 -4.48
N ARG A 23 -8.55 -32.43 -3.76
CA ARG A 23 -9.67 -33.40 -3.89
C ARG A 23 -11.03 -32.71 -3.92
N ASN A 24 -11.76 -33.12 -4.96
CA ASN A 24 -13.08 -32.73 -5.41
C ASN A 24 -14.26 -33.06 -4.47
N MET A 25 -15.29 -32.20 -4.59
CA MET A 25 -16.71 -32.50 -4.84
C MET A 25 -17.76 -32.08 -3.80
N ALA A 26 -18.76 -31.39 -4.37
CA ALA A 26 -19.82 -30.60 -3.77
C ALA A 26 -20.77 -31.39 -2.85
N LYS A 27 -21.03 -30.82 -1.66
CA LYS A 27 -22.27 -30.98 -0.90
C LYS A 27 -22.57 -29.68 -0.17
N THR A 28 -23.76 -29.12 -0.46
CA THR A 28 -24.50 -28.09 0.28
C THR A 28 -23.65 -27.06 1.02
N ILE A 29 -23.40 -25.89 0.41
CA ILE A 29 -22.72 -24.77 1.09
C ILE A 29 -23.69 -24.20 2.13
N THR A 30 -23.75 -24.84 3.29
CA THR A 30 -23.93 -24.12 4.54
C THR A 30 -22.71 -23.21 4.65
N LEU A 31 -22.92 -21.90 4.47
CA LEU A 31 -21.91 -20.89 4.76
C LEU A 31 -21.51 -21.04 6.23
N LYS A 32 -20.48 -21.85 6.49
CA LYS A 32 -19.80 -21.87 7.77
C LYS A 32 -19.26 -20.45 8.01
N PRO A 33 -19.58 -19.81 9.14
CA PRO A 33 -19.04 -18.50 9.47
C PRO A 33 -17.52 -18.59 9.51
N LEU A 34 -16.86 -17.63 8.87
CA LEU A 34 -15.42 -17.51 8.81
C LEU A 34 -14.88 -17.39 10.24
N THR A 35 -14.37 -18.48 10.81
CA THR A 35 -13.72 -18.44 12.11
C THR A 35 -12.33 -19.03 12.00
N LYS A 36 -11.35 -18.28 12.48
CA LYS A 36 -10.48 -18.87 13.49
C LYS A 36 -10.02 -17.94 14.62
N GLU A 37 -9.86 -16.64 14.41
CA GLU A 37 -9.79 -15.61 15.47
C GLU A 37 -10.45 -14.32 14.92
N ALA A 38 -11.31 -13.67 15.72
CA ALA A 38 -11.91 -12.40 15.33
C ALA A 38 -10.80 -11.34 15.20
N LEU A 39 -11.04 -10.29 14.41
CA LEU A 39 -10.06 -9.20 14.27
C LEU A 39 -9.69 -8.62 15.64
N ALA A 40 -10.65 -8.51 16.55
CA ALA A 40 -10.42 -8.10 17.93
C ALA A 40 -9.46 -9.04 18.67
N ASP A 41 -9.62 -10.36 18.54
CA ASP A 41 -8.77 -11.36 19.21
C ASP A 41 -7.32 -11.32 18.70
N LEU A 42 -7.15 -11.12 17.38
CA LEU A 42 -5.83 -10.95 16.78
C LEU A 42 -5.13 -9.73 17.36
N PHE A 43 -5.83 -8.60 17.46
CA PHE A 43 -5.26 -7.36 17.98
C PHE A 43 -5.04 -7.41 19.49
N LEU A 44 -5.90 -8.10 20.24
CA LEU A 44 -5.69 -8.35 21.66
C LEU A 44 -4.42 -9.17 21.88
N SER A 45 -4.26 -10.25 21.10
CA SER A 45 -3.07 -11.10 21.17
C SER A 45 -1.80 -10.35 20.77
N MET A 46 -1.85 -9.51 19.73
CA MET A 46 -0.72 -8.65 19.35
C MET A 46 -0.41 -7.56 20.41
N ALA A 47 -1.42 -7.04 21.10
CA ALA A 47 -1.24 -6.05 22.17
C ALA A 47 -0.54 -6.67 23.40
N MET A 48 -0.78 -7.95 23.68
CA MET A 48 -0.13 -8.71 24.75
C MET A 48 1.29 -9.19 24.41
N LYS A 49 1.96 -8.60 23.41
CA LYS A 49 3.30 -9.03 22.93
C LYS A 49 4.39 -9.05 24.00
N GLU A 50 4.25 -8.26 25.06
CA GLU A 50 5.18 -8.26 26.21
C GLU A 50 4.98 -9.47 27.14
N ASP A 51 3.74 -9.96 27.26
CA ASP A 51 3.36 -11.06 28.14
C ASP A 51 3.37 -12.43 27.44
N ASP A 52 2.95 -12.49 26.17
CA ASP A 52 2.93 -13.69 25.33
C ASP A 52 3.43 -13.38 23.90
N SER A 53 4.76 -13.42 23.75
CA SER A 53 5.40 -13.16 22.45
C SER A 53 5.02 -14.19 21.39
N GLN A 54 4.81 -15.46 21.77
CA GLN A 54 4.44 -16.51 20.81
C GLN A 54 3.00 -16.37 20.33
N GLY A 55 2.07 -15.99 21.22
CA GLY A 55 0.69 -15.66 20.86
C GLY A 55 0.65 -14.46 19.92
N ALA A 56 1.38 -13.40 20.26
CA ALA A 56 1.47 -12.19 19.44
C ALA A 56 2.04 -12.47 18.03
N GLU A 57 3.10 -13.27 17.92
CA GLU A 57 3.68 -13.65 16.62
C GLU A 57 2.70 -14.45 15.75
N LYS A 58 1.96 -15.40 16.35
CA LYS A 58 0.94 -16.17 15.63
C LYS A 58 -0.20 -15.29 15.14
N ALA A 59 -0.70 -14.40 16.01
CA ALA A 59 -1.75 -13.46 15.66
C ALA A 59 -1.31 -12.50 14.54
N PHE A 60 -0.07 -12.00 14.63
CA PHE A 60 0.51 -11.17 13.58
C PHE A 60 0.66 -11.93 12.26
N ALA A 61 1.12 -13.18 12.27
CA ALA A 61 1.24 -13.99 11.07
C ALA A 61 -0.11 -14.23 10.39
N GLU A 62 -1.16 -14.50 11.17
CA GLU A 62 -2.53 -14.62 10.65
C GLU A 62 -3.03 -13.30 10.06
N PHE A 63 -2.84 -12.18 10.75
CA PHE A 63 -3.18 -10.85 10.25
C PHE A 63 -2.42 -10.50 8.96
N TYR A 64 -1.11 -10.71 8.93
CA TYR A 64 -0.26 -10.49 7.77
C TYR A 64 -0.75 -11.30 6.57
N ASN A 65 -0.98 -12.60 6.74
CA ASN A 65 -1.46 -13.45 5.66
C ASN A 65 -2.83 -13.02 5.11
N ARG A 66 -3.69 -12.47 5.97
CA ARG A 66 -5.02 -11.97 5.59
C ARG A 66 -4.96 -10.71 4.72
N TYR A 67 -4.02 -9.80 5.01
CA TYR A 67 -4.00 -8.47 4.37
C TYR A 67 -2.81 -8.18 3.45
N LYS A 68 -1.77 -9.03 3.42
CA LYS A 68 -0.54 -8.78 2.65
C LYS A 68 -0.76 -8.46 1.18
N ASN A 69 -1.64 -9.19 0.51
CA ASN A 69 -1.90 -9.01 -0.93
C ASN A 69 -2.73 -7.75 -1.21
N TYR A 70 -3.71 -7.48 -0.36
CA TYR A 70 -4.50 -6.24 -0.43
C TYR A 70 -3.59 -5.03 -0.26
N LEU A 71 -2.79 -5.03 0.81
CA LEU A 71 -1.91 -3.92 1.13
C LEU A 71 -0.87 -3.71 0.03
N TYR A 72 -0.23 -4.80 -0.45
CA TYR A 72 0.74 -4.71 -1.54
C TYR A 72 0.13 -4.06 -2.79
N THR A 73 -1.10 -4.44 -3.15
CA THR A 73 -1.81 -3.84 -4.29
C THR A 73 -2.07 -2.34 -4.09
N VAL A 74 -2.48 -1.94 -2.88
CA VAL A 74 -2.71 -0.53 -2.54
C VAL A 74 -1.42 0.27 -2.63
N VAL A 75 -0.35 -0.22 -2.01
CA VAL A 75 0.96 0.44 -1.97
C VAL A 75 1.58 0.52 -3.35
N LEU A 76 1.59 -0.58 -4.11
CA LEU A 76 2.07 -0.61 -5.48
C LEU A 76 1.37 0.45 -6.33
N ASN A 77 0.03 0.53 -6.25
CA ASN A 77 -0.73 1.52 -6.99
C ASN A 77 -0.42 2.97 -6.54
N ALA A 78 -0.23 3.20 -5.25
CA ALA A 78 0.12 4.52 -4.71
C ALA A 78 1.55 4.95 -5.12
N CYS A 79 2.48 4.00 -5.22
CA CYS A 79 3.87 4.25 -5.55
C CYS A 79 4.15 4.34 -7.06
N LYS A 80 3.17 4.03 -7.93
CA LYS A 80 3.33 4.09 -9.40
C LYS A 80 3.79 5.45 -9.94
N ALA A 81 3.50 6.54 -9.24
CA ALA A 81 3.95 7.87 -9.62
C ALA A 81 5.44 8.12 -9.29
N TRP A 82 6.09 7.21 -8.56
CA TRP A 82 7.39 7.36 -7.94
C TRP A 82 8.37 6.26 -8.37
N THR A 83 8.31 5.84 -9.63
CA THR A 83 9.14 4.75 -10.19
C THR A 83 10.65 5.00 -10.05
N MET A 84 11.07 6.25 -9.88
CA MET A 84 12.47 6.63 -9.63
C MET A 84 13.05 6.04 -8.34
N TYR A 85 12.22 5.66 -7.36
CA TYR A 85 12.66 5.00 -6.13
C TYR A 85 12.52 3.47 -6.20
N GLY A 86 12.16 2.94 -7.38
CA GLY A 86 12.04 1.51 -7.64
C GLY A 86 11.05 0.79 -6.74
N ASP A 87 11.22 -0.52 -6.65
CA ASP A 87 10.41 -1.41 -5.82
C ASP A 87 10.73 -1.26 -4.32
N ASP A 88 11.87 -0.66 -3.96
CA ASP A 88 12.31 -0.47 -2.58
C ASP A 88 11.32 0.39 -1.79
N LEU A 89 10.75 1.43 -2.42
CA LEU A 89 9.71 2.24 -1.79
C LEU A 89 8.45 1.40 -1.50
N VAL A 90 8.04 0.54 -2.44
CA VAL A 90 6.85 -0.32 -2.28
C VAL A 90 7.07 -1.31 -1.14
N GLN A 91 8.24 -1.97 -1.11
CA GLN A 91 8.57 -2.94 -0.07
C GLN A 91 8.67 -2.29 1.30
N SER A 92 9.32 -1.13 1.39
CA SER A 92 9.50 -0.39 2.65
C SER A 92 8.15 0.07 3.23
N VAL A 93 7.29 0.66 2.40
CA VAL A 93 5.95 1.07 2.85
C VAL A 93 5.13 -0.14 3.32
N HIS A 94 5.17 -1.25 2.58
CA HIS A 94 4.44 -2.47 2.92
C HIS A 94 4.88 -3.04 4.27
N GLN A 95 6.19 -3.23 4.47
CA GLN A 95 6.76 -3.78 5.69
C GLN A 95 6.54 -2.86 6.89
N ASN A 96 6.83 -1.56 6.74
CA ASN A 96 6.69 -0.58 7.81
C ASN A 96 5.22 -0.43 8.24
N THR A 97 4.28 -0.53 7.30
CA THR A 97 2.85 -0.51 7.65
C THR A 97 2.48 -1.66 8.59
N PHE A 98 2.92 -2.88 8.29
CA PHE A 98 2.65 -4.02 9.16
C PHE A 98 3.37 -3.91 10.50
N LEU A 99 4.60 -3.40 10.52
CA LEU A 99 5.32 -3.14 11.76
C LEU A 99 4.57 -2.12 12.64
N ILE A 100 4.10 -1.01 12.06
CA ILE A 100 3.29 -0.01 12.77
C ILE A 100 2.02 -0.63 13.37
N VAL A 101 1.36 -1.55 12.65
CA VAL A 101 0.17 -2.24 13.15
C VAL A 101 0.51 -3.12 14.35
N TYR A 102 1.59 -3.90 14.28
CA TYR A 102 2.03 -4.76 15.37
C TYR A 102 2.42 -3.95 16.62
N GLU A 103 3.17 -2.86 16.41
CA GLU A 103 3.61 -1.98 17.49
C GLU A 103 2.42 -1.30 18.17
N LYS A 104 1.43 -0.84 17.39
CA LYS A 104 0.29 -0.07 17.89
C LYS A 104 -1.00 -0.89 18.02
N ALA A 105 -0.90 -2.21 18.16
CA ALA A 105 -2.06 -3.10 18.18
C ALA A 105 -3.09 -2.74 19.27
N GLU A 106 -2.62 -2.30 20.44
CA GLU A 106 -3.46 -1.82 21.56
C GLU A 106 -4.40 -0.65 21.19
N SER A 107 -3.96 0.23 20.27
CA SER A 107 -4.76 1.38 19.85
C SER A 107 -6.00 1.01 19.05
N PHE A 108 -6.03 -0.22 18.51
CA PHE A 108 -7.12 -0.73 17.69
C PHE A 108 -8.22 -1.40 18.54
N LEU A 109 -7.99 -1.67 19.82
CA LEU A 109 -8.99 -2.32 20.69
C LEU A 109 -10.22 -1.43 20.99
N GLN A 110 -10.19 -0.15 20.63
CA GLN A 110 -11.29 0.81 20.84
C GLN A 110 -12.44 0.67 19.82
N ILE A 111 -12.78 -0.55 19.39
CA ILE A 111 -13.77 -0.76 18.32
C ILE A 111 -15.13 -1.07 18.90
N GLU A 112 -16.09 -0.18 18.61
CA GLU A 112 -17.53 -0.41 18.77
C GLU A 112 -17.97 -1.69 18.05
N GLU A 113 -18.99 -2.37 18.57
CA GLU A 113 -19.60 -3.55 17.95
C GLU A 113 -20.27 -3.19 16.60
N VAL A 114 -19.49 -3.23 15.53
CA VAL A 114 -19.97 -3.06 14.15
C VAL A 114 -20.15 -4.42 13.47
N PRO A 115 -21.10 -4.56 12.51
CA PRO A 115 -21.23 -5.76 11.69
C PRO A 115 -19.93 -6.12 10.95
N PHE A 116 -19.66 -7.42 10.81
CA PHE A 116 -18.40 -7.95 10.27
C PHE A 116 -17.96 -7.33 8.92
N GLU A 117 -18.86 -7.19 7.95
CA GLU A 117 -18.54 -6.59 6.64
C GLU A 117 -18.03 -5.15 6.78
N GLN A 118 -18.56 -4.41 7.76
CA GLN A 118 -18.11 -3.06 8.07
C GLN A 118 -16.75 -3.08 8.79
N GLN A 119 -16.47 -4.10 9.60
CA GLN A 119 -15.14 -4.29 10.22
C GLN A 119 -14.06 -4.53 9.17
N GLU A 120 -14.31 -5.37 8.17
CA GLU A 120 -13.33 -5.64 7.10
C GLU A 120 -13.05 -4.37 6.26
N LYS A 121 -14.10 -3.66 5.86
CA LYS A 121 -13.96 -2.39 5.12
C LYS A 121 -13.23 -1.32 5.94
N ARG A 122 -13.53 -1.23 7.24
CA ARG A 122 -12.86 -0.32 8.18
C ARG A 122 -11.39 -0.68 8.32
N MET A 123 -11.05 -1.97 8.47
CA MET A 123 -9.67 -2.45 8.57
C MET A 123 -8.87 -2.12 7.31
N LYS A 124 -9.41 -2.42 6.13
CA LYS A 124 -8.78 -2.07 4.85
C LYS A 124 -8.55 -0.56 4.71
N SER A 125 -9.54 0.25 5.07
CA SER A 125 -9.44 1.72 5.05
C SER A 125 -8.39 2.24 6.05
N TRP A 126 -8.31 1.64 7.24
CA TRP A 126 -7.34 2.00 8.26
C TRP A 126 -5.91 1.63 7.84
N LEU A 127 -5.70 0.42 7.31
CA LEU A 127 -4.43 -0.02 6.73
C LEU A 127 -3.96 0.92 5.61
N ALA A 128 -4.86 1.27 4.69
CA ALA A 128 -4.54 2.20 3.61
C ALA A 128 -4.10 3.58 4.14
N ARG A 129 -4.73 4.07 5.21
CA ARG A 129 -4.35 5.35 5.86
C ARG A 129 -2.98 5.27 6.53
N ILE A 130 -2.62 4.15 7.16
CA ILE A 130 -1.28 3.95 7.73
C ILE A 130 -0.24 3.95 6.61
N ALA A 131 -0.47 3.14 5.57
CA ALA A 131 0.44 3.02 4.44
C ALA A 131 0.65 4.35 3.71
N GLN A 132 -0.41 5.13 3.54
CA GLN A 132 -0.31 6.46 2.93
C GLN A 132 0.59 7.39 3.76
N ARG A 133 0.43 7.40 5.09
CA ARG A 133 1.27 8.22 5.97
C ARG A 133 2.74 7.78 5.93
N GLU A 134 2.98 6.48 5.94
CA GLU A 134 4.32 5.92 5.88
C GLU A 134 5.01 6.19 4.55
N MET A 135 4.27 6.07 3.44
CA MET A 135 4.77 6.45 2.10
C MET A 135 5.21 7.91 2.07
N TYR A 136 4.41 8.84 2.61
CA TYR A 136 4.81 10.24 2.63
C TYR A 136 6.02 10.51 3.53
N LYS A 137 6.13 9.80 4.65
CA LYS A 137 7.31 9.87 5.52
C LYS A 137 8.56 9.43 4.77
N LEU A 138 8.54 8.25 4.15
CA LEU A 138 9.68 7.71 3.38
C LEU A 138 10.05 8.60 2.20
N LEU A 139 9.06 9.11 1.46
CA LEU A 139 9.32 10.05 0.34
C LEU A 139 10.01 11.33 0.81
N ARG A 140 9.70 11.81 2.02
CA ARG A 140 10.36 12.97 2.61
C ARG A 140 11.79 12.64 3.01
N GLU A 141 12.01 11.50 3.66
CA GLU A 141 13.35 11.02 4.06
C GLU A 141 14.25 10.81 2.84
N LEU A 142 13.77 10.14 1.80
CA LEU A 142 14.50 9.93 0.54
C LEU A 142 14.85 11.25 -0.18
N LYS A 143 13.96 12.24 -0.06
CA LYS A 143 14.23 13.58 -0.60
C LYS A 143 15.36 14.27 0.18
N GLU A 144 15.28 14.24 1.51
CA GLU A 144 16.31 14.82 2.39
C GLU A 144 17.66 14.12 2.20
N GLU A 145 17.69 12.79 2.04
CA GLU A 145 18.91 12.03 1.74
C GLU A 145 19.53 12.41 0.39
N LYS A 146 18.71 12.56 -0.65
CA LYS A 146 19.18 12.96 -1.98
C LYS A 146 19.75 14.39 -1.99
N GLU A 147 19.17 15.29 -1.21
CA GLU A 147 19.66 16.67 -1.07
C GLU A 147 20.96 16.75 -0.25
N ASN A 148 21.25 15.75 0.59
CA ASN A 148 22.43 15.69 1.45
C ASN A 148 23.53 14.73 0.96
N MET A 149 23.36 14.09 -0.20
CA MET A 149 24.32 13.09 -0.71
C MET A 149 25.50 13.77 -1.42
N ASP A 150 26.70 13.66 -0.85
CA ASP A 150 27.97 13.98 -1.52
C ASP A 150 28.39 12.75 -2.34
N TYR A 151 28.64 12.94 -3.64
CA TYR A 151 28.86 11.83 -4.57
C TYR A 151 30.24 11.20 -4.34
N HIS A 152 30.29 10.05 -3.66
CA HIS A 152 31.40 9.11 -3.81
C HIS A 152 31.09 8.14 -4.94
N ASP A 153 31.84 8.30 -6.03
CA ASP A 153 31.70 7.63 -7.31
C ASP A 153 32.25 6.19 -7.20
N ASP A 154 31.44 5.23 -6.75
CA ASP A 154 31.70 3.80 -6.91
C ASP A 154 30.43 2.97 -6.61
N ILE A 155 29.56 2.75 -7.60
CA ILE A 155 28.50 1.73 -7.51
C ILE A 155 28.37 0.94 -8.81
N THR A 156 28.74 -0.34 -8.74
CA THR A 156 28.44 -1.39 -9.70
C THR A 156 26.95 -1.73 -9.71
N LEU A 157 26.30 -1.61 -10.88
CA LEU A 157 24.90 -2.01 -11.12
C LEU A 157 24.71 -3.54 -11.03
N PHE A 158 23.71 -3.98 -10.27
CA PHE A 158 23.10 -5.30 -10.42
C PHE A 158 21.72 -5.15 -11.08
N GLU A 159 21.49 -5.85 -12.18
CA GLU A 159 20.18 -5.95 -12.83
C GLU A 159 19.28 -6.93 -12.05
N SER A 160 18.12 -6.47 -11.60
CA SER A 160 17.04 -7.33 -11.09
C SER A 160 16.06 -7.68 -12.21
N SER A 161 15.70 -8.96 -12.31
CA SER A 161 14.73 -9.47 -13.27
C SER A 161 13.30 -9.37 -12.71
N ASP A 162 12.47 -8.52 -13.30
CA ASP A 162 11.07 -8.35 -12.92
C ASP A 162 10.16 -9.38 -13.61
N GLU A 163 9.39 -10.14 -12.83
CA GLU A 163 8.23 -10.89 -13.35
C GLU A 163 6.94 -10.05 -13.22
N GLU A 164 6.37 -9.65 -14.35
CA GLU A 164 5.10 -8.90 -14.42
C GLU A 164 3.88 -9.74 -13.97
N HIS A 165 3.30 -9.42 -12.82
CA HIS A 165 1.95 -9.88 -12.47
C HIS A 165 0.87 -9.04 -13.18
N LYS A 166 0.22 -9.62 -14.19
CA LYS A 166 -0.92 -9.01 -14.90
C LYS A 166 -2.19 -9.00 -14.03
N VAL A 167 -2.49 -7.86 -13.41
CA VAL A 167 -3.78 -7.61 -12.72
C VAL A 167 -4.86 -7.27 -13.75
N GLN A 168 -6.00 -7.95 -13.68
CA GLN A 168 -7.14 -7.73 -14.56
C GLN A 168 -7.87 -6.43 -14.17
N LYS A 169 -7.64 -5.37 -14.96
CA LYS A 169 -8.24 -4.03 -14.76
C LYS A 169 -9.72 -4.04 -15.14
N SER A 170 -10.58 -3.39 -14.34
CA SER A 170 -11.99 -3.21 -14.67
C SER A 170 -12.18 -2.26 -15.86
N GLU A 171 -13.31 -2.37 -16.59
CA GLU A 171 -13.60 -1.48 -17.73
C GLU A 171 -13.62 0.00 -17.32
N ASP A 172 -14.19 0.31 -16.16
CA ASP A 172 -14.23 1.68 -15.62
C ASP A 172 -12.83 2.22 -15.32
N PHE A 173 -11.94 1.38 -14.75
CA PHE A 173 -10.56 1.76 -14.50
C PHE A 173 -9.81 2.05 -15.81
N LEU A 174 -9.96 1.17 -16.81
CA LEU A 174 -9.35 1.35 -18.13
C LEU A 174 -9.88 2.61 -18.83
N LEU A 175 -11.16 2.95 -18.63
CA LEU A 175 -11.75 4.15 -19.19
C LEU A 175 -11.18 5.42 -18.54
N VAL A 176 -11.03 5.44 -17.21
CA VAL A 176 -10.40 6.56 -16.49
C VAL A 176 -8.93 6.69 -16.86
N GLU A 177 -8.20 5.58 -16.98
CA GLU A 177 -6.80 5.56 -17.41
C GLU A 177 -6.64 6.16 -18.82
N ARG A 178 -7.49 5.76 -19.78
CA ARG A 178 -7.52 6.36 -21.12
C ARG A 178 -7.86 7.85 -21.08
N ALA A 179 -8.83 8.25 -20.27
CA ALA A 179 -9.22 9.64 -20.14
C ALA A 179 -8.07 10.50 -19.58
N LEU A 180 -7.34 10.02 -18.57
CA LEU A 180 -6.16 10.68 -18.03
C LEU A 180 -5.01 10.73 -19.05
N ASN A 181 -4.78 9.66 -19.80
CA ASN A 181 -3.74 9.61 -20.83
C ASN A 181 -4.04 10.49 -22.04
N SER A 182 -5.31 10.88 -22.26
CA SER A 182 -5.69 11.87 -23.28
C SER A 182 -5.26 13.31 -22.91
N LEU A 183 -4.90 13.56 -21.65
CA LEU A 183 -4.36 14.83 -21.21
C LEU A 183 -2.86 14.93 -21.54
N GLY A 184 -2.41 16.12 -21.92
CA GLY A 184 -0.99 16.43 -21.96
C GLY A 184 -0.35 16.26 -20.58
N GLU A 185 0.92 15.84 -20.56
CA GLU A 185 1.67 15.46 -19.36
C GLU A 185 1.54 16.48 -18.22
N LYS A 186 1.75 17.77 -18.51
CA LYS A 186 1.54 18.88 -17.58
C LYS A 186 0.17 18.85 -16.90
N SER A 187 -0.89 18.78 -17.70
CA SER A 187 -2.27 18.83 -17.19
C SER A 187 -2.61 17.59 -16.37
N ARG A 188 -2.10 16.43 -16.78
CA ARG A 188 -2.28 15.16 -16.08
C ARG A 188 -1.60 15.19 -14.71
N ASN A 189 -0.33 15.58 -14.65
CA ASN A 189 0.45 15.64 -13.41
C ASN A 189 -0.18 16.61 -12.41
N ILE A 190 -0.55 17.82 -12.86
CA ILE A 190 -1.22 18.82 -12.01
C ILE A 190 -2.54 18.27 -11.46
N LEU A 191 -3.38 17.67 -12.32
CA LEU A 191 -4.68 17.12 -11.89
C LEU A 191 -4.52 16.01 -10.84
N VAL A 192 -3.67 15.02 -11.11
CA VAL A 192 -3.41 13.89 -10.20
C VAL A 192 -2.89 14.40 -8.86
N THR A 193 -1.93 15.34 -8.89
CA THR A 193 -1.38 15.93 -7.66
C THR A 193 -2.46 16.64 -6.87
N TYR A 194 -3.37 17.39 -7.49
CA TYR A 194 -4.47 18.00 -6.75
C TYR A 194 -5.43 16.97 -6.12
N LEU A 195 -5.78 15.92 -6.85
CA LEU A 195 -6.70 14.88 -6.35
C LEU A 195 -6.12 14.12 -5.16
N MET A 196 -4.79 13.96 -5.09
CA MET A 196 -4.09 13.33 -3.96
C MET A 196 -4.29 14.07 -2.63
N PHE A 197 -4.57 15.37 -2.64
CA PHE A 197 -4.72 16.19 -1.43
C PHE A 197 -6.19 16.50 -1.07
N GLU A 198 -7.17 16.12 -1.90
CA GLU A 198 -8.59 16.47 -1.66
C GLU A 198 -9.24 15.72 -0.49
N ASP A 199 -8.70 14.57 -0.07
CA ASP A 199 -9.30 13.67 0.94
C ASP A 199 -9.05 14.08 2.42
N GLY A 200 -8.77 15.36 2.68
CA GLY A 200 -8.60 15.85 4.06
C GLY A 200 -8.25 17.33 4.20
N ASN A 201 -7.74 17.97 3.15
CA ASN A 201 -7.50 19.41 3.10
C ASN A 201 -8.09 20.01 1.82
N LYS A 202 -8.90 21.07 1.92
CA LYS A 202 -9.56 21.70 0.76
C LYS A 202 -8.58 22.42 -0.19
N LYS A 203 -7.28 22.46 0.13
CA LYS A 203 -6.26 23.21 -0.60
C LYS A 203 -4.94 22.43 -0.64
N LEU A 204 -4.31 22.43 -1.81
CA LEU A 204 -2.93 22.03 -2.00
C LEU A 204 -2.03 22.96 -1.14
N PRO A 205 -1.05 22.43 -0.37
CA PRO A 205 -0.12 23.25 0.41
C PRO A 205 0.62 24.26 -0.46
N SER A 206 0.95 25.44 0.09
CA SER A 206 1.60 26.52 -0.66
C SER A 206 2.96 26.10 -1.24
N GLU A 207 3.73 25.29 -0.51
CA GLU A 207 5.00 24.73 -0.97
C GLU A 207 4.82 23.86 -2.23
N GLU A 208 3.75 23.06 -2.26
CA GLU A 208 3.45 22.16 -3.38
C GLU A 208 2.92 22.91 -4.60
N ILE A 209 2.19 24.02 -4.38
CA ILE A 209 1.78 24.96 -5.43
C ILE A 209 3.04 25.59 -6.07
N GLN A 210 3.97 26.06 -5.25
CA GLN A 210 5.20 26.71 -5.73
C GLN A 210 6.06 25.73 -6.52
N ARG A 211 6.23 24.50 -6.01
CA ARG A 211 6.96 23.42 -6.69
C ARG A 211 6.36 23.07 -8.05
N LEU A 212 5.04 22.89 -8.13
CA LEU A 212 4.37 22.57 -9.40
C LEU A 212 4.45 23.72 -10.41
N ALA A 213 4.44 24.96 -9.93
CA ALA A 213 4.62 26.15 -10.73
C ALA A 213 6.02 26.17 -11.37
N GLU A 214 7.06 25.88 -10.57
CA GLU A 214 8.45 25.81 -11.03
C GLU A 214 8.69 24.67 -12.03
N ILE A 215 8.22 23.44 -11.72
CA ILE A 215 8.41 22.27 -12.59
C ILE A 215 7.82 22.49 -13.99
N TRP A 216 6.66 23.14 -14.07
CA TRP A 216 5.90 23.27 -15.30
C TRP A 216 6.03 24.64 -15.97
N ASP A 217 6.86 25.52 -15.41
CA ASP A 217 7.05 26.92 -15.81
C ASP A 217 5.71 27.64 -15.98
N VAL A 218 4.93 27.66 -14.90
CA VAL A 218 3.62 28.32 -14.86
C VAL A 218 3.45 29.12 -13.59
N LEU A 219 2.58 30.12 -13.61
CA LEU A 219 2.25 30.88 -12.40
C LEU A 219 1.46 30.02 -11.40
N PRO A 220 1.71 30.13 -10.08
CA PRO A 220 0.94 29.46 -9.02
C PRO A 220 -0.59 29.54 -9.20
N ASP A 221 -1.10 30.72 -9.57
CA ASP A 221 -2.53 30.95 -9.76
C ASP A 221 -3.11 30.20 -10.97
N SER A 222 -2.28 29.90 -11.98
CA SER A 222 -2.70 29.19 -13.18
C SER A 222 -2.95 27.70 -12.92
N LEU A 223 -2.35 27.11 -11.89
CA LEU A 223 -2.47 25.69 -11.55
C LEU A 223 -3.93 25.29 -11.26
N ARG A 224 -4.69 26.16 -10.57
CA ARG A 224 -6.12 25.95 -10.32
C ARG A 224 -6.94 25.90 -11.61
N GLN A 225 -6.61 26.77 -12.57
CA GLN A 225 -7.28 26.77 -13.88
C GLN A 225 -6.90 25.54 -14.70
N ILE A 226 -5.63 25.14 -14.68
CA ILE A 226 -5.15 23.94 -15.39
C ILE A 226 -5.85 22.70 -14.83
N LYS A 227 -5.91 22.55 -13.49
CA LYS A 227 -6.67 21.50 -12.82
C LYS A 227 -8.14 21.48 -13.29
N LYS A 228 -8.82 22.64 -13.24
CA LYS A 228 -10.23 22.75 -13.62
C LYS A 228 -10.46 22.26 -15.07
N ARG A 229 -9.67 22.77 -16.02
CA ARG A 229 -9.76 22.40 -17.44
C ARG A 229 -9.43 20.92 -17.69
N ALA A 230 -8.44 20.38 -16.96
CA ALA A 230 -8.07 18.98 -17.05
C ALA A 230 -9.21 18.06 -16.56
N LEU A 231 -9.83 18.40 -15.42
CA LEU A 231 -10.95 17.66 -14.86
C LEU A 231 -12.17 17.69 -15.80
N GLU A 232 -12.48 18.84 -16.39
CA GLU A 232 -13.57 18.98 -17.38
C GLU A 232 -13.34 18.09 -18.61
N LYS A 233 -12.10 18.02 -19.12
CA LYS A 233 -11.74 17.15 -20.24
C LYS A 233 -11.93 15.67 -19.89
N VAL A 234 -11.50 15.24 -18.71
CA VAL A 234 -11.67 13.86 -18.24
C VAL A 234 -13.15 13.49 -18.13
N LYS A 235 -13.97 14.35 -17.52
CA LYS A 235 -15.42 14.14 -17.41
C LYS A 235 -16.07 14.01 -18.78
N LYS A 236 -15.78 14.95 -19.70
CA LYS A 236 -16.32 14.92 -21.06
C LYS A 236 -15.92 13.66 -21.83
N TYR A 237 -14.68 13.18 -21.65
CA TYR A 237 -14.22 11.94 -22.28
C TYR A 237 -15.05 10.73 -21.79
N ILE A 238 -15.26 10.63 -20.48
CA ILE A 238 -16.04 9.54 -19.87
C ILE A 238 -17.50 9.60 -20.33
N GLU A 239 -18.14 10.78 -20.31
CA GLU A 239 -19.52 10.97 -20.77
C GLU A 239 -19.70 10.61 -22.25
N THR A 240 -18.78 11.04 -23.11
CA THR A 240 -18.82 10.73 -24.55
C THR A 240 -18.70 9.22 -24.80
N TYR A 241 -17.88 8.53 -24.00
CA TYR A 241 -17.71 7.08 -24.13
C TYR A 241 -18.94 6.32 -23.62
N LYS A 242 -19.55 6.79 -22.52
CA LYS A 242 -20.78 6.20 -21.96
C LYS A 242 -22.01 6.42 -22.85
N ASN A 243 -22.09 7.53 -23.57
CA ASN A 243 -23.20 7.82 -24.50
C ASN A 243 -23.08 7.11 -25.87
N LYS A 244 -21.92 6.49 -26.16
CA LYS A 244 -21.68 5.73 -27.39
C LYS A 244 -21.86 4.21 -27.23
N LYS A 245 -22.00 3.72 -25.99
CA LYS A 245 -22.35 2.34 -25.63
C LYS A 245 -23.86 2.26 -25.43
#